data_AF-A0A212UCC4-F1
#
_entry.id   AF-A0A212UCC4-F1
#
_cell.length_a   1.000
_cell.length_b   1.000
_cell.length_c   1.000
_cell.angle_alpha   90.00
_cell.angle_beta   90.00
_cell.angle_gamma   90.00
#
_symmetry.space_group_name_H-M   'P 1'
#
loop_
_entity.id
_entity.type
_entity.pdbx_description
1 polymer ?
#
loop_
_entity_poly.entity_id
_entity_poly.type
_entity_poly.pdbx_seq_one_letter_code
_entity_poly.pdbx_strand_id
1 'polypeptide(L)'
;MLIMVVILIFFGANKIPELARGLGKGIREFKDASREIRSEIEGTGLPQQQPYQQQFTQPVAYQAPNPEVTPVADITPAAAPIAPPMDGGITPPVTPAPERPRPDQLT
;
A
#
# COMPACT_ATOMS: atom_id res chain seq x y z
N MET A 1 -34.94 1.93 -4.49
CA MET A 1 -35.72 3.09 -4.98
C MET A 1 -36.49 3.80 -3.88
N LEU A 2 -37.23 3.09 -3.02
CA LEU A 2 -38.09 3.67 -1.97
C LEU A 2 -37.37 4.67 -1.05
N ILE A 3 -36.17 4.31 -0.55
CA ILE A 3 -35.37 5.17 0.34
C ILE A 3 -34.99 6.50 -0.34
N MET A 4 -34.65 6.46 -1.63
CA MET A 4 -34.21 7.65 -2.37
C MET A 4 -35.38 8.61 -2.59
N VAL A 5 -36.57 8.09 -2.88
CA VAL A 5 -37.81 8.87 -3.00
C VAL A 5 -38.19 9.51 -1.65
N VAL A 6 -38.06 8.79 -0.54
CA VAL A 6 -38.34 9.33 0.80
C VAL A 6 -37.42 10.52 1.11
N ILE A 7 -36.11 10.38 0.88
CA ILE A 7 -35.13 11.45 1.11
C ILE A 7 -35.42 12.66 0.19
N LEU A 8 -35.79 12.43 -1.07
CA LEU A 8 -36.17 13.50 -1.99
C LEU A 8 -37.44 14.24 -1.59
N ILE A 9 -38.39 13.59 -0.91
CA ILE A 9 -39.60 14.25 -0.40
C ILE A 9 -39.27 15.10 0.84
N PHE A 10 -38.48 14.57 1.78
CA PHE A 10 -38.11 15.30 3.00
C PHE A 10 -37.17 16.47 2.74
N PHE A 11 -36.16 16.28 1.90
CA PHE A 11 -35.18 17.32 1.57
C PHE A 11 -35.61 18.16 0.36
N GLY A 12 -36.50 17.66 -0.49
CA GLY A 12 -36.88 18.30 -1.75
C GLY A 12 -35.85 18.05 -2.86
N ALA A 13 -36.34 17.92 -4.10
CA ALA A 13 -35.49 17.70 -5.28
C ALA A 13 -34.45 18.81 -5.52
N ASN A 14 -34.69 20.01 -4.99
CA ASN A 14 -33.79 21.16 -5.13
C ASN A 14 -32.64 21.18 -4.10
N LYS A 15 -32.72 20.46 -2.97
CA LYS A 15 -31.67 20.51 -1.93
C LYS A 15 -30.50 19.59 -2.20
N ILE A 16 -30.71 18.43 -2.82
CA ILE A 16 -29.62 17.53 -3.21
C ILE A 16 -28.60 18.22 -4.15
N PRO A 17 -29.00 18.89 -5.25
CA PRO A 17 -28.04 19.57 -6.11
C PRO A 17 -27.37 20.78 -5.43
N GLU A 18 -28.06 21.45 -4.50
CA GLU A 18 -27.51 22.57 -3.71
C GLU A 18 -26.41 22.09 -2.74
N LEU A 19 -26.68 21.00 -2.01
CA LEU A 19 -25.71 20.34 -1.12
C LEU A 19 -24.53 19.77 -1.91
N ALA A 20 -24.79 19.10 -3.04
CA ALA A 20 -23.74 18.55 -3.89
C ALA A 20 -22.82 19.64 -4.45
N ARG A 21 -23.37 20.80 -4.83
CA ARG A 21 -22.58 21.97 -5.27
C ARG A 21 -21.71 22.54 -4.15
N GLY A 22 -22.25 22.66 -2.93
CA GLY A 22 -21.47 23.13 -1.78
C GLY A 22 -20.37 22.15 -1.38
N LEU A 23 -20.71 20.87 -1.23
CA LEU A 23 -19.77 19.81 -0.86
C LEU A 23 -18.68 19.63 -1.92
N GLY A 24 -19.04 19.69 -3.20
CA GLY A 24 -18.09 19.56 -4.31
C GLY A 24 -17.05 20.68 -4.35
N LYS A 25 -17.45 21.92 -4.02
CA LYS A 25 -16.52 23.04 -3.86
C LYS A 25 -15.60 22.83 -2.66
N GLY A 26 -16.15 22.46 -1.50
CA GLY A 26 -15.37 22.21 -0.29
C GLY A 26 -14.35 21.08 -0.44
N ILE A 27 -14.73 19.96 -1.06
CA ILE A 27 -13.80 18.84 -1.35
C ILE A 27 -12.71 19.28 -2.33
N ARG A 28 -13.04 20.12 -3.32
CA ARG A 28 -12.06 20.62 -4.27
C ARG A 28 -11.04 21.53 -3.60
N GLU A 29 -11.50 22.52 -2.84
CA GLU A 29 -10.61 23.41 -2.07
C GLU A 29 -9.76 22.64 -1.06
N PHE A 30 -10.34 21.67 -0.35
CA PHE A 30 -9.60 20.81 0.57
C PHE A 30 -8.51 20.00 -0.13
N LYS A 31 -8.81 19.43 -1.30
CA LYS A 31 -7.84 18.66 -2.09
C LYS A 31 -6.72 19.57 -2.61
N ASP A 32 -7.06 20.76 -3.07
CA ASP A 32 -6.11 21.71 -3.62
C ASP A 32 -5.15 22.21 -2.51
N ALA A 33 -5.69 22.56 -1.33
CA ALA A 33 -4.88 22.88 -0.14
C ALA A 33 -4.02 21.70 0.33
N SER A 34 -4.58 20.48 0.34
CA SER A 34 -3.84 19.27 0.71
C SER A 34 -2.69 18.96 -0.27
N ARG A 35 -2.84 19.33 -1.54
CA ARG A 35 -1.79 19.15 -2.57
C ARG A 35 -0.66 20.13 -2.35
N GLU A 36 -0.96 21.39 -2.10
CA GLU A 36 0.06 22.41 -1.78
C GLU A 36 0.93 21.95 -0.61
N ILE A 37 0.30 21.55 0.50
CA ILE A 37 0.98 21.04 1.70
C ILE A 37 1.84 19.81 1.37
N ARG A 38 1.33 18.87 0.56
CA ARG A 38 2.11 17.69 0.15
C ARG A 38 3.31 18.06 -0.71
N SER A 39 3.15 19.00 -1.64
CA SER A 39 4.21 19.47 -2.53
C SER A 39 5.29 20.23 -1.77
N GLU A 40 4.93 20.98 -0.72
CA GLU A 40 5.89 21.59 0.21
C GLU A 40 6.71 20.52 0.96
N ILE A 41 6.06 19.44 1.43
CA ILE A 41 6.71 18.34 2.16
C ILE A 41 7.57 17.47 1.22
N GLU A 42 7.17 17.32 -0.04
CA GLU A 42 7.96 16.65 -1.10
C GLU A 42 9.24 17.43 -1.44
N GLY A 43 9.17 18.76 -1.43
CA GLY A 43 10.32 19.64 -1.64
C GLY A 43 11.41 19.46 -0.57
N THR A 44 11.07 18.91 0.59
CA THR A 44 12.01 18.57 1.69
C THR A 44 12.70 17.20 1.55
N GLY A 45 12.61 16.53 0.40
CA GLY A 45 13.49 15.39 0.08
C GLY A 45 13.09 14.04 0.70
N LEU A 46 11.85 13.92 1.20
CA LEU A 46 11.31 12.64 1.63
C LEU A 46 10.71 11.92 0.40
N PRO A 47 11.18 10.70 0.04
CA PRO A 47 10.67 9.99 -1.12
C PRO A 47 9.19 9.63 -0.92
N GLN A 48 8.35 10.08 -1.85
CA GLN A 48 6.94 9.70 -1.93
C GLN A 48 6.80 8.18 -1.91
N GLN A 49 6.00 7.68 -0.97
CA GLN A 49 5.40 6.36 -1.13
C GLN A 49 4.35 6.49 -2.24
N GLN A 50 4.78 6.17 -3.46
CA GLN A 50 3.89 5.92 -4.59
C GLN A 50 2.80 4.93 -4.12
N PRO A 51 1.52 5.18 -4.41
CA PRO A 51 0.48 4.22 -4.06
C PRO A 51 0.82 2.91 -4.78
N TYR A 52 1.09 1.86 -4.01
CA TYR A 52 1.26 0.48 -4.47
C TYR A 52 -0.06 -0.06 -5.03
N GLN A 53 -0.51 0.53 -6.14
CA GLN A 53 -1.66 0.13 -6.91
C GLN A 53 -1.25 0.45 -8.35
N GLN A 54 -0.52 -0.44 -9.05
CA GLN A 54 -1.18 -1.36 -9.99
C GLN A 54 -0.21 -2.41 -10.58
N GLN A 55 0.78 -2.90 -9.82
CA GLN A 55 1.70 -3.95 -10.31
C GLN A 55 1.22 -5.39 -9.99
N PHE A 56 -0.09 -5.62 -9.85
CA PHE A 56 -0.66 -6.96 -9.60
C PHE A 56 -1.73 -7.32 -10.62
N THR A 57 -1.42 -7.19 -11.91
CA THR A 57 -2.19 -7.87 -12.96
C THR A 57 -1.24 -8.48 -13.98
N GLN A 58 -0.47 -9.47 -13.55
CA GLN A 58 0.11 -10.46 -14.47
C GLN A 58 -0.35 -11.84 -14.01
N PRO A 59 -1.30 -12.48 -14.71
CA PRO A 59 -1.58 -13.89 -14.46
C PRO A 59 -0.37 -14.70 -14.95
N VAL A 60 0.42 -15.22 -14.00
CA VAL A 60 1.38 -16.28 -14.28
C VAL A 60 0.59 -17.48 -14.80
N ALA A 61 0.77 -17.83 -16.07
CA ALA A 61 0.19 -19.02 -16.66
C ALA A 61 0.95 -20.24 -16.13
N TYR A 62 0.31 -21.05 -15.27
CA TYR A 62 0.87 -22.32 -14.82
C TYR A 62 0.96 -23.29 -16.01
N GLN A 63 2.15 -23.55 -16.51
CA GLN A 63 2.41 -24.70 -17.40
C GLN A 63 2.61 -25.94 -16.55
N ALA A 64 1.77 -26.96 -16.75
CA ALA A 64 1.88 -28.24 -16.07
C ALA A 64 3.14 -29.00 -16.55
N PRO A 65 3.98 -29.56 -15.65
CA PRO A 65 5.13 -30.36 -16.04
C PRO A 65 4.69 -31.65 -16.78
N ASN A 66 5.27 -31.90 -17.95
CA ASN A 66 5.03 -33.12 -18.74
C ASN A 66 5.60 -34.36 -17.99
N PRO A 67 4.82 -35.42 -17.72
CA PRO A 67 5.27 -36.57 -16.94
C PRO A 67 6.01 -37.58 -17.83
N GLU A 68 7.29 -37.34 -18.11
CA GLU A 68 8.18 -38.38 -18.64
C GLU A 68 9.51 -38.37 -17.89
N VAL A 69 9.52 -38.94 -16.68
CA VAL A 69 10.73 -39.59 -16.15
C VAL A 69 10.35 -40.84 -15.36
N THR A 70 11.00 -41.94 -15.73
CA THR A 70 10.89 -43.36 -15.40
C THR A 70 11.02 -43.71 -13.90
N PRO A 71 10.59 -44.92 -13.47
CA PRO A 71 10.30 -45.23 -12.06
C PRO A 71 11.55 -45.49 -11.20
N VAL A 72 11.59 -44.79 -10.06
CA VAL A 72 12.07 -45.17 -8.72
C VAL A 72 13.07 -46.32 -8.57
N ALA A 73 14.28 -45.98 -8.17
CA ALA A 73 15.05 -46.75 -7.19
C ALA A 73 15.48 -45.81 -6.04
N ASP A 74 14.88 -46.05 -4.88
CA ASP A 74 15.33 -45.72 -3.52
C ASP A 74 16.72 -45.08 -3.38
N ILE A 75 16.81 -43.79 -3.04
CA ILE A 75 16.94 -43.24 -1.66
C ILE A 75 17.19 -41.73 -1.73
N THR A 76 16.37 -40.95 -1.02
CA THR A 76 16.50 -39.51 -0.73
C THR A 76 17.93 -39.15 -0.30
N PRO A 77 18.66 -38.22 -0.97
CA PRO A 77 18.55 -36.80 -0.61
C PRO A 77 18.94 -35.82 -1.75
N ALA A 78 18.03 -34.97 -2.24
CA ALA A 78 18.45 -33.72 -2.91
C ALA A 78 17.28 -32.76 -3.18
N ALA A 79 17.44 -31.56 -2.63
CA ALA A 79 17.10 -30.30 -3.27
C ALA A 79 15.63 -30.07 -3.68
N ALA A 80 14.85 -29.55 -2.72
CA ALA A 80 13.97 -28.44 -3.05
C ALA A 80 14.80 -27.37 -3.82
N PRO A 81 14.26 -26.71 -4.84
CA PRO A 81 14.94 -25.56 -5.44
C PRO A 81 15.05 -24.49 -4.35
N ILE A 82 16.26 -24.38 -3.79
CA ILE A 82 16.66 -23.24 -2.98
C ILE A 82 16.50 -22.05 -3.92
N ALA A 83 15.61 -21.12 -3.58
CA ALA A 83 15.53 -19.85 -4.27
C ALA A 83 16.95 -19.25 -4.40
N PRO A 84 17.29 -18.56 -5.50
CA PRO A 84 18.56 -17.84 -5.56
C PRO A 84 18.67 -16.92 -4.34
N PRO A 85 19.82 -16.82 -3.67
CA PRO A 85 19.99 -15.87 -2.59
C PRO A 85 19.80 -14.48 -3.20
N MET A 86 18.81 -13.73 -2.70
CA MET A 86 18.71 -12.30 -2.96
C MET A 86 19.87 -11.63 -2.21
N ASP A 87 21.04 -11.57 -2.86
CA ASP A 87 22.14 -10.69 -2.47
C ASP A 87 21.87 -9.31 -3.07
N GLY A 88 21.45 -8.40 -2.20
CA GLY A 88 20.98 -7.06 -2.58
C GLY A 88 20.85 -6.23 -1.33
N GLY A 89 21.98 -6.02 -0.65
CA GLY A 89 22.06 -5.20 0.55
C GLY A 89 21.55 -3.78 0.33
N ILE A 90 20.46 -3.44 1.01
CA ILE A 90 20.29 -2.16 1.71
C ILE A 90 19.31 -2.41 2.85
N THR A 91 19.77 -3.02 3.93
CA THR A 91 19.12 -2.77 5.22
C THR A 91 19.37 -1.29 5.55
N PRO A 92 18.35 -0.51 5.95
CA PRO A 92 18.62 0.83 6.44
C PRO A 92 19.60 0.72 7.63
N PRO A 93 20.53 1.67 7.81
CA PRO A 93 21.43 1.64 8.95
C PRO A 93 20.59 1.64 10.22
N VAL A 94 20.61 0.54 10.96
CA VAL A 94 20.14 0.49 12.35
C VAL A 94 21.05 1.42 13.14
N THR A 95 20.62 2.68 13.26
CA THR A 95 21.26 3.64 14.17
C THR A 95 21.14 3.03 15.55
N PRO A 96 22.25 2.77 16.28
CA PRO A 96 22.18 2.33 17.66
C PRO A 96 21.33 3.35 18.42
N ALA A 97 20.21 2.90 19.00
CA ALA A 97 19.48 3.73 19.93
C ALA A 97 20.46 4.17 21.03
N PRO A 98 20.58 5.48 21.35
CA PRO A 98 21.45 5.91 22.43
C PRO A 98 21.04 5.18 23.70
N GLU A 99 21.95 4.39 24.26
CA GLU A 99 21.74 3.71 25.53
C GLU A 99 21.35 4.77 26.56
N ARG A 100 20.11 4.66 27.05
CA ARG A 100 19.63 5.55 28.12
C ARG A 100 20.58 5.36 29.31
N PRO A 101 21.19 6.43 29.85
CA PRO A 101 22.07 6.31 31.01
C PRO A 101 21.33 5.58 32.11
N ARG A 102 21.93 4.48 32.60
CA ARG A 102 21.33 3.74 33.71
C ARG A 102 21.20 4.70 34.91
N PRO A 103 20.05 4.74 35.60
CA PRO A 103 19.86 5.63 36.75
C PRO A 103 20.89 5.42 37.85
N ASP A 104 21.58 4.27 37.85
CA ASP A 104 22.64 3.90 38.78
C ASP A 104 23.98 4.61 38.53
N GLN A 105 24.14 5.32 37.39
CA GLN A 105 25.35 6.09 37.05
C GLN A 105 25.22 7.61 37.31
N LEU A 106 24.18 8.05 38.03
CA LEU A 106 23.95 9.47 38.34
C LEU A 106 24.26 9.82 39.81
N THR A 107 25.39 9.36 40.35
CA THR A 107 25.91 9.73 41.68
C THR A 107 27.34 10.21 41.58
#